data_AF-A1U7W3-F1
#
_entry.id   AF-A1U7W3-F1
#
_cell.length_a   1.000
_cell.length_b   1.000
_cell.length_c   1.000
_cell.angle_alpha   90.00
_cell.angle_beta   90.00
_cell.angle_gamma   90.00
#
_symmetry.space_group_name_H-M   'P 1'
#
loop_
_entity.id
_entity.type
_entity.pdbx_description
1 polymer ?
#
loop_
_entity_poly.entity_id
_entity_poly.type
_entity_poly.pdbx_seq_one_letter_code
_entity_poly.pdbx_strand_id
1 'polypeptide(L)'
;MKSRPSQHKGYGGPNNRDPLLDTGVPGVIVSRAIKKDQKRVVVSAAFQMGQPGGKPKPVMRYVGSLFEGALADDPLDACRRFSGFLRKAMAIRRYAESFYERGEYPASRLHYDDVPGSIVEMVPEPPVMDLRAIMDSFEPGHASGESEADLDGLALTLQGYTLERRRPPIVFNGHRLTFHSLMAEGVRVFVPEQMGRGRDHWWLTVDTEDGQILDEIYDGDHGGGSQTSLREAWLYLVSLLRAHPAR
;
A
#
# COMPACT_ATOMS: atom_id res chain seq x y z
N MET A 1 32.92 -11.44 16.00
CA MET A 1 31.99 -11.75 14.89
C MET A 1 30.58 -11.40 15.35
N LYS A 2 30.01 -10.28 14.90
CA LYS A 2 28.60 -9.93 15.16
C LYS A 2 27.86 -10.04 13.83
N SER A 3 26.94 -10.98 13.76
CA SER A 3 26.10 -11.26 12.58
C SER A 3 25.23 -10.04 12.27
N ARG A 4 25.35 -9.51 11.04
CA ARG A 4 24.43 -8.50 10.51
C ARG A 4 22.99 -9.06 10.52
N PRO A 5 21.98 -8.30 10.98
CA PRO A 5 20.59 -8.71 10.79
C PRO A 5 20.30 -8.77 9.28
N SER A 6 19.61 -9.84 8.88
CA SER A 6 19.25 -10.09 7.48
C SER A 6 18.32 -9.00 6.98
N GLN A 7 18.70 -8.35 5.88
CA GLN A 7 17.84 -7.50 5.08
C GLN A 7 16.55 -8.26 4.74
N HIS A 8 15.46 -7.94 5.45
CA HIS A 8 14.13 -8.22 4.92
C HIS A 8 13.92 -7.28 3.75
N LYS A 9 14.12 -7.81 2.53
CA LYS A 9 13.61 -7.17 1.33
C LYS A 9 12.10 -7.10 1.48
N GLY A 10 11.60 -5.92 1.83
CA GLY A 10 10.23 -5.52 1.53
C GLY A 10 9.95 -5.79 0.05
N TYR A 11 8.68 -5.91 -0.30
CA TYR A 11 8.17 -6.33 -1.61
C TYR A 11 8.47 -5.35 -2.79
N GLY A 12 9.68 -4.80 -2.88
CA GLY A 12 10.19 -4.01 -4.01
C GLY A 12 11.07 -4.86 -4.93
N GLY A 13 10.45 -5.63 -5.82
CA GLY A 13 11.12 -6.21 -6.99
C GLY A 13 10.95 -5.33 -8.23
N PRO A 14 11.71 -5.54 -9.32
CA PRO A 14 11.95 -4.62 -10.45
C PRO A 14 10.75 -4.39 -11.40
N ASN A 15 9.53 -4.54 -10.92
CA ASN A 15 8.32 -4.12 -11.62
C ASN A 15 7.78 -2.92 -10.85
N ASN A 16 7.61 -1.76 -11.51
CA ASN A 16 6.90 -0.55 -11.05
C ASN A 16 5.50 -0.88 -10.49
N ARG A 17 5.45 -1.53 -9.34
CA ARG A 17 4.27 -1.96 -8.62
C ARG A 17 4.32 -1.22 -7.32
N ASP A 18 3.60 -0.13 -7.32
CA ASP A 18 3.43 0.71 -6.16
C ASP A 18 2.17 0.21 -5.43
N PRO A 19 2.30 -0.50 -4.30
CA PRO A 19 1.16 -1.02 -3.58
C PRO A 19 0.28 0.13 -3.12
N LEU A 20 -0.99 0.12 -3.53
CA LEU A 20 -2.01 1.06 -3.09
C LEU A 20 -3.04 0.29 -2.27
N LEU A 21 -3.26 0.73 -1.04
CA LEU A 21 -4.37 0.38 -0.14
C LEU A 21 -4.24 -0.94 0.62
N ASP A 22 -4.12 -0.78 1.95
CA ASP A 22 -4.79 -1.66 2.89
C ASP A 22 -6.27 -1.72 2.50
N THR A 23 -6.71 -2.88 2.05
CA THR A 23 -8.12 -3.13 1.71
C THR A 23 -9.01 -3.23 2.95
N GLY A 24 -8.46 -2.98 4.15
CA GLY A 24 -9.07 -3.35 5.41
C GLY A 24 -9.09 -4.87 5.62
N VAL A 25 -8.52 -5.64 4.69
CA VAL A 25 -8.45 -7.09 4.72
C VAL A 25 -6.98 -7.52 4.73
N PRO A 26 -6.46 -7.96 5.89
CA PRO A 26 -5.05 -8.33 6.03
C PRO A 26 -4.60 -9.33 4.97
N GLY A 27 -3.56 -8.98 4.22
CA GLY A 27 -2.99 -9.84 3.19
C GLY A 27 -3.74 -9.82 1.85
N VAL A 28 -4.64 -8.87 1.60
CA VAL A 28 -5.07 -8.52 0.24
C VAL A 28 -4.41 -7.21 -0.17
N ILE A 29 -3.66 -7.24 -1.27
CA ILE A 29 -2.86 -6.12 -1.76
C ILE A 29 -3.44 -5.63 -3.09
N VAL A 30 -3.78 -4.36 -3.12
CA VAL A 30 -4.05 -3.63 -4.36
C VAL A 30 -2.77 -2.87 -4.73
N SER A 31 -2.46 -2.75 -6.02
CA SER A 31 -1.24 -2.07 -6.47
C SER A 31 -1.49 -1.35 -7.79
N ARG A 32 -0.88 -0.19 -7.95
CA ARG A 32 -0.85 0.55 -9.19
C ARG A 32 0.30 0.03 -10.02
N ALA A 33 0.05 -0.10 -11.32
CA ALA A 33 1.08 -0.47 -12.26
C ALA A 33 0.80 0.22 -13.60
N ILE A 34 1.88 0.49 -14.33
CA ILE A 34 1.81 0.90 -15.72
C ILE A 34 2.26 -0.30 -16.56
N LYS A 35 1.51 -0.61 -17.63
CA LYS A 35 1.91 -1.64 -18.59
C LYS A 35 1.64 -1.12 -19.99
N LYS A 36 2.70 -0.97 -20.79
CA LYS A 36 2.62 -0.41 -22.16
C LYS A 36 1.91 0.95 -22.16
N ASP A 37 2.37 1.87 -21.32
CA ASP A 37 1.82 3.22 -21.13
C ASP A 37 0.35 3.31 -20.70
N GLN A 38 -0.27 2.17 -20.37
CA GLN A 38 -1.62 2.15 -19.81
C GLN A 38 -1.58 1.96 -18.30
N LYS A 39 -2.33 2.80 -17.59
CA LYS A 39 -2.57 2.65 -16.16
C LYS A 39 -3.39 1.40 -15.90
N ARG A 40 -3.02 0.68 -14.84
CA ARG A 40 -3.81 -0.44 -14.32
C ARG A 40 -3.70 -0.56 -12.81
N VAL A 41 -4.76 -1.11 -12.23
CA VAL A 41 -4.82 -1.52 -10.83
C VAL A 41 -4.77 -3.04 -10.77
N VAL A 42 -3.91 -3.58 -9.92
CA VAL A 42 -3.59 -5.00 -9.81
C VAL A 42 -3.97 -5.48 -8.41
N VAL A 43 -4.75 -6.56 -8.33
CA VAL A 43 -5.17 -7.19 -7.08
C VAL A 43 -4.39 -8.49 -6.87
N SER A 44 -3.84 -8.66 -5.68
CA SER A 44 -3.09 -9.85 -5.28
C SER A 44 -3.41 -10.28 -3.85
N ALA A 45 -3.25 -11.57 -3.55
CA ALA A 45 -3.29 -12.11 -2.19
C ALA A 45 -1.87 -12.40 -1.68
N ALA A 46 -1.56 -11.95 -0.47
CA ALA A 46 -0.32 -12.18 0.24
C ALA A 46 -0.50 -13.27 1.28
N PHE A 47 0.41 -14.25 1.32
CA PHE A 47 0.43 -15.29 2.35
C PHE A 47 1.84 -15.89 2.50
N GLN A 48 2.03 -16.68 3.54
CA GLN A 48 3.26 -17.43 3.79
C GLN A 48 3.07 -18.86 3.32
N MET A 49 4.08 -19.39 2.63
CA MET A 49 4.10 -20.75 2.10
C MET A 49 5.16 -21.55 2.84
N GLY A 50 4.85 -22.80 3.19
CA GLY A 50 5.80 -23.71 3.81
C GLY A 50 6.96 -24.00 2.86
N GLN A 51 8.16 -24.16 3.42
CA GLN A 51 9.32 -24.63 2.68
C GLN A 51 9.78 -25.97 3.28
N PRO A 52 10.18 -26.95 2.45
CA PRO A 52 10.76 -28.19 2.97
C PRO A 52 11.96 -27.89 3.87
N GLY A 53 11.86 -28.25 5.17
CA GLY A 53 12.92 -28.06 6.16
C GLY A 53 13.28 -26.60 6.48
N GLY A 54 12.47 -25.63 6.06
CA GLY A 54 12.80 -24.20 6.13
C GLY A 54 11.73 -23.34 6.78
N LYS A 55 12.07 -22.08 7.04
CA LYS A 55 11.12 -21.07 7.51
C LYS A 55 10.07 -20.78 6.42
N PRO A 56 8.81 -20.49 6.77
CA PRO A 56 7.80 -20.07 5.82
C PRO A 56 8.25 -18.87 5.00
N LYS A 57 7.96 -18.87 3.71
CA LYS A 57 8.35 -17.82 2.77
C LYS A 57 7.16 -16.94 2.40
N PRO A 58 7.28 -15.60 2.44
CA PRO A 58 6.27 -14.71 1.89
C PRO A 58 6.05 -14.91 0.38
N VAL A 59 4.80 -14.99 -0.04
CA VAL A 59 4.37 -15.18 -1.43
C VAL A 59 3.20 -14.25 -1.76
N MET A 60 3.25 -13.70 -2.97
CA MET A 60 2.17 -12.93 -3.58
C MET A 60 1.53 -13.73 -4.72
N ARG A 61 0.20 -13.88 -4.68
CA ARG A 61 -0.59 -14.46 -5.76
C ARG A 61 -1.37 -13.37 -6.48
N TYR A 62 -1.05 -13.15 -7.75
CA TYR A 62 -1.85 -12.31 -8.63
C TYR A 62 -3.24 -12.92 -8.85
N VAL A 63 -4.28 -12.11 -8.67
CA VAL A 63 -5.67 -12.51 -8.87
C VAL A 63 -6.25 -11.88 -10.13
N GLY A 64 -5.96 -10.60 -10.36
CA GLY A 64 -6.52 -9.87 -11.49
C GLY A 64 -5.97 -8.46 -11.63
N SER A 65 -6.30 -7.81 -12.73
CA SER A 65 -6.03 -6.39 -12.92
C SER A 65 -7.11 -5.74 -13.77
N LEU A 66 -7.30 -4.45 -13.55
CA LEU A 66 -8.21 -3.58 -14.28
C LEU A 66 -7.37 -2.50 -14.96
N PHE A 67 -7.56 -2.28 -16.25
CA PHE A 67 -6.93 -1.20 -16.99
C PHE A 67 -7.83 0.04 -16.97
N GLU A 68 -7.23 1.23 -17.04
CA GLU A 68 -7.96 2.50 -17.10
C GLU A 68 -8.95 2.56 -18.27
N GLY A 69 -8.60 2.04 -19.44
CA GLY A 69 -9.51 1.98 -20.60
C GLY A 69 -10.80 1.19 -20.28
N ALA A 70 -10.70 0.07 -19.58
CA ALA A 70 -11.88 -0.71 -19.19
C ALA A 70 -12.80 0.06 -18.21
N LEU A 71 -12.23 0.90 -17.35
CA LEU A 71 -13.00 1.77 -16.46
C LEU A 71 -13.69 2.91 -17.23
N ALA A 72 -13.07 3.40 -18.31
CA ALA A 72 -13.66 4.43 -19.17
C ALA A 72 -14.79 3.89 -20.05
N ASP A 73 -14.65 2.66 -20.57
CA ASP A 73 -15.60 2.03 -21.48
C ASP A 73 -16.90 1.61 -20.76
N ASP A 74 -16.80 0.90 -19.64
CA ASP A 74 -17.94 0.48 -18.82
C ASP A 74 -17.59 0.52 -17.32
N PRO A 75 -17.88 1.64 -16.63
CA PRO A 75 -17.57 1.80 -15.23
C PRO A 75 -18.24 0.76 -14.32
N LEU A 76 -19.47 0.32 -14.65
CA LEU A 76 -20.23 -0.60 -13.81
C LEU A 76 -19.67 -2.02 -13.91
N ASP A 77 -19.35 -2.49 -15.12
CA ASP A 77 -18.68 -3.78 -15.30
C ASP A 77 -17.27 -3.75 -14.68
N ALA A 78 -16.51 -2.67 -14.88
CA ALA A 78 -15.19 -2.50 -14.30
C ALA A 78 -15.20 -2.60 -12.76
N CYS A 79 -16.13 -1.91 -12.10
CA CYS A 79 -16.34 -1.99 -10.66
C CYS A 79 -16.73 -3.41 -10.22
N ARG A 80 -17.63 -4.08 -10.95
CA ARG A 80 -18.06 -5.46 -10.65
C ARG A 80 -16.90 -6.45 -10.76
N ARG A 81 -16.11 -6.36 -11.83
CA ARG A 81 -14.93 -7.20 -12.04
C ARG A 81 -13.88 -6.97 -10.98
N PHE A 82 -13.64 -5.72 -10.62
CA PHE A 82 -12.69 -5.37 -9.57
C PHE A 82 -13.11 -5.91 -8.19
N SER A 83 -14.38 -5.73 -7.80
CA SER A 83 -14.95 -6.36 -6.60
C SER A 83 -14.79 -7.89 -6.64
N GLY A 84 -15.03 -8.51 -7.80
CA GLY A 84 -14.77 -9.93 -8.03
C GLY A 84 -13.30 -10.33 -7.78
N PHE A 85 -12.33 -9.51 -8.20
CA PHE A 85 -10.92 -9.76 -7.89
C PHE A 85 -10.61 -9.65 -6.40
N LEU A 86 -11.19 -8.66 -5.71
CA LEU A 86 -11.03 -8.52 -4.25
C LEU A 86 -11.59 -9.75 -3.52
N ARG A 87 -12.83 -10.16 -3.82
CA ARG A 87 -13.45 -11.35 -3.19
C ARG A 87 -12.61 -12.61 -3.40
N LYS A 88 -12.07 -12.81 -4.61
CA LYS A 88 -11.17 -13.94 -4.90
C LYS A 88 -9.87 -13.87 -4.09
N ALA A 89 -9.27 -12.69 -3.96
CA ALA A 89 -8.06 -12.51 -3.15
C ALA A 89 -8.32 -12.79 -1.66
N MET A 90 -9.45 -12.30 -1.13
CA MET A 90 -9.90 -12.55 0.24
C MET A 90 -10.16 -14.05 0.50
N ALA A 91 -10.76 -14.76 -0.47
CA ALA A 91 -10.98 -16.20 -0.39
C ALA A 91 -9.66 -16.98 -0.29
N ILE A 92 -8.69 -16.66 -1.17
CA ILE A 92 -7.34 -17.26 -1.13
C ILE A 92 -6.66 -16.98 0.20
N ARG A 93 -6.79 -15.75 0.71
CA ARG A 93 -6.19 -15.34 1.98
C ARG A 93 -6.76 -16.12 3.16
N ARG A 94 -8.10 -16.23 3.25
CA ARG A 94 -8.77 -17.04 4.28
C ARG A 94 -8.43 -18.52 4.17
N TYR A 95 -8.29 -19.03 2.95
CA TYR A 95 -7.86 -20.40 2.78
C TYR A 95 -6.46 -20.63 3.34
N ALA A 96 -5.53 -19.70 3.09
CA ALA A 96 -4.20 -19.74 3.71
C ALA A 96 -4.27 -19.67 5.24
N GLU A 97 -5.14 -18.83 5.81
CA GLU A 97 -5.34 -18.72 7.27
C GLU A 97 -5.82 -20.03 7.89
N SER A 98 -6.65 -20.80 7.20
CA SER A 98 -7.09 -22.13 7.68
C SER A 98 -5.93 -23.12 7.91
N PHE A 99 -4.81 -22.97 7.19
CA PHE A 99 -3.60 -23.75 7.47
C PHE A 99 -2.92 -23.26 8.75
N TYR A 100 -2.86 -21.94 8.95
CA TYR A 100 -2.19 -21.34 10.11
C TYR A 100 -2.90 -21.68 11.41
N GLU A 101 -4.23 -21.77 11.39
CA GLU A 101 -5.05 -22.22 12.52
C GLU A 101 -4.70 -23.65 12.97
N ARG A 102 -4.16 -24.47 12.06
CA ARG A 102 -3.66 -25.83 12.34
C ARG A 102 -2.16 -25.87 12.65
N GLY A 103 -1.48 -24.73 12.70
CA GLY A 103 -0.02 -24.65 12.81
C GLY A 103 0.73 -25.07 11.55
N GLU A 104 0.05 -25.11 10.40
CA GLU A 104 0.58 -25.51 9.10
C GLU A 104 0.76 -24.30 8.19
N TYR A 105 1.44 -24.50 7.06
CA TYR A 105 1.49 -23.53 5.96
C TYR A 105 1.16 -24.25 4.65
N PRO A 106 0.55 -23.56 3.67
CA PRO A 106 0.36 -24.11 2.34
C PRO A 106 1.69 -24.62 1.76
N ALA A 107 1.73 -25.86 1.29
CA ALA A 107 2.93 -26.44 0.67
C ALA A 107 3.17 -25.92 -0.76
N SER A 108 2.12 -25.39 -1.40
CA SER A 108 2.13 -24.86 -2.75
C SER A 108 1.46 -23.49 -2.80
N ARG A 109 1.57 -22.83 -3.96
CA ARG A 109 0.85 -21.58 -4.21
C ARG A 109 -0.64 -21.89 -4.35
N LEU A 110 -1.45 -21.19 -3.58
CA LEU A 110 -2.91 -21.29 -3.66
C LEU A 110 -3.46 -20.56 -4.89
N HIS A 111 -4.41 -21.19 -5.57
CA HIS A 111 -5.27 -20.57 -6.57
C HIS A 111 -6.69 -20.44 -6.03
N TYR A 112 -7.49 -19.54 -6.63
CA TYR A 112 -8.88 -19.38 -6.23
C TYR A 112 -9.70 -20.67 -6.43
N ASP A 113 -9.41 -21.40 -7.52
CA ASP A 113 -10.10 -22.64 -7.86
C ASP A 113 -9.80 -23.78 -6.86
N ASP A 114 -8.74 -23.62 -6.04
CA ASP A 114 -8.39 -24.57 -4.97
C ASP A 114 -9.14 -24.25 -3.66
N VAL A 115 -9.84 -23.12 -3.57
CA VAL A 115 -10.48 -22.67 -2.33
C VAL A 115 -11.78 -23.44 -2.11
N PRO A 116 -11.96 -24.12 -0.95
CA PRO A 116 -13.21 -24.79 -0.62
C PRO A 116 -14.42 -23.84 -0.68
N GLY A 117 -15.55 -24.32 -1.20
CA GLY A 117 -16.78 -23.53 -1.32
C GLY A 117 -17.25 -22.92 -0.01
N SER A 118 -17.09 -23.65 1.11
CA SER A 118 -17.41 -23.16 2.46
C SER A 118 -16.61 -21.91 2.84
N ILE A 119 -15.35 -21.78 2.39
CA ILE A 119 -14.55 -20.58 2.64
C ILE A 119 -15.02 -19.44 1.73
N VAL A 120 -15.34 -19.74 0.46
CA VAL A 120 -15.84 -18.75 -0.50
C VAL A 120 -17.14 -18.10 0.00
N GLU A 121 -18.07 -18.89 0.53
CA GLU A 121 -19.35 -18.43 1.07
C GLU A 121 -19.21 -17.51 2.29
N MET A 122 -18.14 -17.69 3.07
CA MET A 122 -17.88 -16.88 4.25
C MET A 122 -17.18 -15.55 3.95
N VAL A 123 -16.69 -15.33 2.71
CA VAL A 123 -15.96 -14.11 2.36
C VAL A 123 -16.90 -12.90 2.42
N PRO A 124 -16.62 -11.88 3.25
CA PRO A 124 -17.47 -10.70 3.33
C PRO A 124 -17.41 -9.89 2.03
N GLU A 125 -18.41 -9.03 1.84
CA GLU A 125 -18.39 -8.10 0.72
C GLU A 125 -17.16 -7.18 0.82
N PRO A 126 -16.34 -7.06 -0.24
CA PRO A 126 -15.20 -6.16 -0.22
C PRO A 126 -15.65 -4.70 -0.08
N PRO A 127 -14.83 -3.83 0.52
CA PRO A 127 -15.15 -2.42 0.61
C PRO A 127 -15.26 -1.78 -0.79
N VAL A 128 -16.15 -0.81 -0.91
CA VAL A 128 -16.27 -0.01 -2.13
C VAL A 128 -15.01 0.85 -2.27
N MET A 129 -14.28 0.65 -3.37
CA MET A 129 -13.07 1.42 -3.69
C MET A 129 -13.36 2.39 -4.84
N ASP A 130 -12.91 3.63 -4.69
CA ASP A 130 -13.00 4.63 -5.77
C ASP A 130 -11.91 4.37 -6.81
N LEU A 131 -12.23 3.50 -7.77
CA LEU A 131 -11.32 3.12 -8.85
C LEU A 131 -10.88 4.32 -9.69
N ARG A 132 -11.72 5.33 -9.83
CA ARG A 132 -11.38 6.54 -10.59
C ARG A 132 -10.33 7.34 -9.83
N ALA A 133 -10.55 7.58 -8.53
CA ALA A 133 -9.56 8.23 -7.69
C ALA A 133 -8.22 7.47 -7.64
N ILE A 134 -8.26 6.13 -7.67
CA ILE A 134 -7.06 5.29 -7.74
C ILE A 134 -6.33 5.51 -9.08
N MET A 135 -7.02 5.46 -10.21
CA MET A 135 -6.40 5.67 -11.54
C MET A 135 -5.86 7.10 -11.70
N ASP A 136 -6.60 8.09 -11.21
CA ASP A 136 -6.20 9.50 -11.23
C ASP A 136 -5.06 9.80 -10.23
N SER A 137 -4.68 8.86 -9.36
CA SER A 137 -3.61 9.06 -8.39
C SER A 137 -2.21 8.92 -8.99
N PHE A 138 -2.05 8.29 -10.15
CA PHE A 138 -0.74 8.07 -10.76
C PHE A 138 -0.80 8.36 -12.25
N GLU A 139 0.29 8.88 -12.81
CA GLU A 139 0.41 9.19 -14.24
C GLU A 139 1.43 8.26 -14.90
N PRO A 140 1.24 7.84 -16.18
CA PRO A 140 2.32 7.29 -16.97
C PRO A 140 3.38 8.38 -17.06
N GLY A 141 4.59 8.12 -16.57
CA GLY A 141 5.57 9.17 -16.28
C GLY A 141 5.76 10.18 -17.42
N HIS A 142 5.38 11.43 -17.17
CA HIS A 142 6.15 12.59 -17.60
C HIS A 142 6.71 13.20 -16.32
N ALA A 143 8.02 13.06 -16.12
CA ALA A 143 8.73 13.72 -15.03
C ALA A 143 8.78 15.23 -15.35
N SER A 144 7.73 15.97 -14.97
CA SER A 144 7.79 17.43 -14.95
C SER A 144 8.45 17.84 -13.64
N GLY A 145 9.74 18.15 -13.72
CA GLY A 145 10.52 18.71 -12.63
C GLY A 145 10.09 20.14 -12.33
N GLU A 146 9.69 20.39 -11.10
CA GLU A 146 9.62 21.71 -10.48
C GLU A 146 9.64 21.46 -8.96
N SER A 147 10.77 21.72 -8.30
CA SER A 147 10.90 22.09 -6.87
C SER A 147 12.35 21.88 -6.35
N GLU A 148 13.34 22.53 -6.97
CA GLU A 148 14.65 22.71 -6.32
C GLU A 148 14.82 24.10 -5.70
N ALA A 149 14.03 25.11 -6.12
CA ALA A 149 14.36 26.51 -5.83
C ALA A 149 13.96 27.01 -4.42
N ASP A 150 13.07 26.32 -3.68
CA ASP A 150 12.68 26.69 -2.31
C ASP A 150 12.17 25.51 -1.49
N LEU A 151 13.09 24.62 -1.09
CA LEU A 151 12.75 23.44 -0.28
C LEU A 151 12.26 23.82 1.12
N ASP A 152 12.80 24.86 1.74
CA ASP A 152 12.41 25.25 3.10
C ASP A 152 11.02 25.90 3.15
N GLY A 153 10.70 26.78 2.19
CA GLY A 153 9.36 27.35 2.06
C GLY A 153 8.31 26.29 1.76
N LEU A 154 8.65 25.30 0.92
CA LEU A 154 7.78 24.17 0.64
C LEU A 154 7.62 23.25 1.86
N ALA A 155 8.70 22.97 2.61
CA ALA A 155 8.63 22.19 3.83
C ALA A 155 7.71 22.83 4.87
N LEU A 156 7.84 24.14 5.08
CA LEU A 156 6.97 24.89 6.01
C LEU A 156 5.50 24.84 5.56
N THR A 157 5.27 24.97 4.26
CA THR A 157 3.93 24.85 3.66
C THR A 157 3.34 23.47 3.92
N LEU A 158 4.11 22.41 3.68
CA LEU A 158 3.70 21.01 3.90
C LEU A 158 3.44 20.73 5.38
N GLN A 159 4.28 21.21 6.29
CA GLN A 159 4.08 21.05 7.74
C GLN A 159 2.79 21.72 8.23
N GLY A 160 2.30 22.74 7.54
CA GLY A 160 1.02 23.39 7.81
C GLY A 160 -0.20 22.63 7.28
N TYR A 161 -0.03 21.54 6.52
CA TYR A 161 -1.16 20.81 5.94
C TYR A 161 -1.91 20.01 6.99
N THR A 162 -3.23 20.17 6.98
CA THR A 162 -4.13 19.19 7.57
C THR A 162 -4.35 18.05 6.57
N LEU A 163 -4.20 16.81 7.03
CA LEU A 163 -4.38 15.61 6.22
C LEU A 163 -5.85 15.16 6.14
N GLU A 164 -6.80 16.01 6.55
CA GLU A 164 -8.25 15.72 6.46
C GLU A 164 -8.82 15.92 5.06
N ARG A 165 -8.08 16.63 4.18
CA ARG A 165 -8.52 16.97 2.83
C ARG A 165 -7.55 16.42 1.80
N ARG A 166 -8.09 15.94 0.68
CA ARG A 166 -7.29 15.51 -0.47
C ARG A 166 -6.44 16.67 -0.98
N ARG A 167 -5.18 16.36 -1.31
CA ARG A 167 -4.24 17.29 -1.93
C ARG A 167 -3.80 16.76 -3.31
N PRO A 168 -3.49 17.65 -4.26
CA PRO A 168 -2.86 17.23 -5.51
C PRO A 168 -1.48 16.61 -5.22
N PRO A 169 -0.93 15.78 -6.14
CA PRO A 169 0.43 15.31 -6.02
C PRO A 169 1.43 16.47 -5.97
N ILE A 170 2.45 16.35 -5.12
CA ILE A 170 3.49 17.36 -4.92
C ILE A 170 4.85 16.71 -5.12
N VAL A 171 5.80 17.40 -5.75
CA VAL A 171 7.21 16.97 -5.76
C VAL A 171 7.97 17.77 -4.70
N PHE A 172 8.65 17.07 -3.81
CA PHE A 172 9.42 17.66 -2.72
C PHE A 172 10.78 16.99 -2.61
N ASN A 173 11.85 17.74 -2.87
CA ASN A 173 13.23 17.23 -2.86
C ASN A 173 13.42 15.95 -3.71
N GLY A 174 12.84 15.96 -4.92
CA GLY A 174 12.81 14.80 -5.83
C GLY A 174 11.78 13.72 -5.46
N HIS A 175 11.23 13.73 -4.25
CA HIS A 175 10.19 12.77 -3.85
C HIS A 175 8.84 13.19 -4.39
N ARG A 176 8.14 12.25 -5.04
CA ARG A 176 6.74 12.46 -5.41
C ARG A 176 5.83 12.05 -4.25
N LEU A 177 5.09 13.01 -3.73
CA LEU A 177 4.09 12.85 -2.68
C LEU A 177 2.70 12.79 -3.32
N THR A 178 2.18 11.58 -3.45
CA THR A 178 0.81 11.35 -3.90
C THR A 178 -0.06 11.01 -2.70
N PHE A 179 -1.14 11.77 -2.49
CA PHE A 179 -2.01 11.58 -1.33
C PHE A 179 -3.14 10.59 -1.64
N HIS A 180 -3.30 9.58 -0.77
CA HIS A 180 -4.33 8.56 -0.85
C HIS A 180 -5.19 8.54 0.42
N SER A 181 -6.44 8.12 0.30
CA SER A 181 -7.35 8.10 1.45
C SER A 181 -7.14 6.87 2.34
N LEU A 182 -7.13 7.07 3.64
CA LEU A 182 -7.03 6.04 4.67
C LEU A 182 -8.09 6.28 5.76
N MET A 183 -8.60 5.21 6.38
CA MET A 183 -9.48 5.31 7.55
C MET A 183 -8.68 5.06 8.82
N ALA A 184 -8.62 6.04 9.72
CA ALA A 184 -8.00 5.93 11.04
C ALA A 184 -9.05 6.24 12.11
N GLU A 185 -9.36 5.27 12.97
CA GLU A 185 -10.35 5.40 14.06
C GLU A 185 -11.71 5.97 13.61
N GLY A 186 -12.18 5.57 12.42
CA GLY A 186 -13.44 6.03 11.86
C GLY A 186 -13.39 7.40 11.18
N VAL A 187 -12.23 8.07 11.17
CA VAL A 187 -11.99 9.33 10.45
C VAL A 187 -11.25 9.06 9.15
N ARG A 188 -11.69 9.69 8.06
CA ARG A 188 -10.99 9.65 6.78
C ARG A 188 -9.86 10.69 6.77
N VAL A 189 -8.66 10.24 6.45
CA VAL A 189 -7.48 11.09 6.25
C VAL A 189 -6.86 10.81 4.88
N PHE A 190 -6.01 11.72 4.41
CA PHE A 190 -5.33 11.68 3.13
C PHE A 190 -3.84 11.81 3.37
N VAL A 191 -3.13 10.68 3.32
CA VAL A 191 -1.70 10.60 3.64
C VAL A 191 -0.90 10.30 2.37
N PRO A 192 0.38 10.71 2.28
CA PRO A 192 1.22 10.34 1.16
C PRO A 192 1.61 8.85 1.22
N GLU A 193 2.07 8.28 0.12
CA GLU A 193 2.46 6.86 -0.03
C GLU A 193 3.54 6.40 0.96
N GLN A 194 4.38 7.34 1.38
CA GLN A 194 5.44 7.14 2.36
C GLN A 194 4.89 6.95 3.78
N MET A 195 3.56 7.02 3.98
CA MET A 195 2.90 6.81 5.26
C MET A 195 1.83 5.74 5.15
N GLY A 196 1.63 5.00 6.24
CA GLY A 196 0.40 4.27 6.44
C GLY A 196 0.15 3.93 7.90
N ARG A 197 -0.93 3.19 8.13
CA ARG A 197 -1.49 2.96 9.46
C ARG A 197 -1.31 1.51 9.90
N GLY A 198 -0.66 1.31 11.03
CA GLY A 198 -0.68 0.07 11.80
C GLY A 198 -1.87 0.02 12.77
N ARG A 199 -1.90 -0.97 13.67
CA ARG A 199 -2.99 -1.08 14.66
C ARG A 199 -2.99 0.11 15.64
N ASP A 200 -1.81 0.53 16.05
CA ASP A 200 -1.52 1.47 17.15
C ASP A 200 -0.34 2.41 16.84
N HIS A 201 0.06 2.50 15.58
CA HIS A 201 1.14 3.37 15.11
C HIS A 201 0.95 3.79 13.65
N TRP A 202 1.70 4.79 13.22
CA TRP A 202 1.91 5.14 11.82
C TRP A 202 3.27 4.63 11.39
N TRP A 203 3.35 3.97 10.23
CA TRP A 203 4.64 3.60 9.65
C TRP A 203 5.02 4.59 8.55
N LEU A 204 6.32 4.82 8.42
CA LEU A 204 6.93 5.69 7.43
C LEU A 204 7.92 4.90 6.58
N THR A 205 7.99 5.21 5.28
CA THR A 205 8.98 4.62 4.38
C THR A 205 9.47 5.65 3.38
N VAL A 206 10.77 5.93 3.39
CA VAL A 206 11.40 6.91 2.49
C VAL A 206 12.58 6.25 1.78
N ASP A 207 12.57 6.24 0.46
CA ASP A 207 13.68 5.74 -0.35
C ASP A 207 14.68 6.86 -0.63
N THR A 208 15.91 6.72 -0.12
CA THR A 208 16.98 7.71 -0.28
C THR A 208 18.13 7.13 -1.11
N GLU A 209 19.11 7.96 -1.49
CA GLU A 209 20.33 7.49 -2.15
C GLU A 209 21.11 6.47 -1.31
N ASP A 210 21.11 6.63 0.02
CA ASP A 210 21.83 5.78 0.97
C ASP A 210 21.06 4.48 1.32
N GLY A 211 19.80 4.40 0.90
CA GLY A 211 18.92 3.27 1.15
C GLY A 211 17.56 3.68 1.68
N GLN A 212 16.76 2.68 2.06
CA GLN A 212 15.42 2.88 2.56
C GLN A 212 15.44 3.17 4.06
N ILE A 213 14.80 4.27 4.46
CA ILE A 213 14.52 4.62 5.86
C ILE A 213 13.11 4.10 6.18
N LEU A 214 13.00 3.39 7.29
CA LEU A 214 11.75 2.81 7.81
C LEU A 214 11.63 3.19 9.28
N ASP A 215 10.55 3.86 9.63
CA ASP A 215 10.30 4.31 11.00
C ASP A 215 8.83 4.13 11.38
N GLU A 216 8.55 4.10 12.67
CA GLU A 216 7.22 3.90 13.24
C GLU A 216 6.95 4.91 14.36
N ILE A 217 5.77 5.51 14.36
CA ILE A 217 5.31 6.52 15.32
C ILE A 217 4.09 5.98 16.05
N TYR A 218 4.26 5.60 17.31
CA TYR A 218 3.23 4.91 18.10
C TYR A 218 2.26 5.88 18.76
N ASP A 219 0.97 5.55 18.75
CA ASP A 219 -0.07 6.39 19.34
C ASP A 219 0.14 6.61 20.83
N GLY A 220 0.63 5.57 21.53
CA GLY A 220 0.90 5.60 22.97
C GLY A 220 1.90 6.67 23.39
N ASP A 221 2.88 6.97 22.53
CA ASP A 221 3.91 7.98 22.79
C ASP A 221 3.38 9.42 22.63
N HIS A 222 2.21 9.56 22.00
CA HIS A 222 1.61 10.85 21.63
C HIS A 222 0.22 11.05 22.23
N GLY A 223 -0.03 10.49 23.41
CA GLY A 223 -1.27 10.69 24.17
C GLY A 223 -2.43 9.76 23.77
N GLY A 224 -2.14 8.68 23.05
CA GLY A 224 -3.07 7.57 22.75
C GLY A 224 -4.08 7.82 21.64
N GLY A 225 -4.06 9.00 20.99
CA GLY A 225 -4.98 9.33 19.90
C GLY A 225 -4.31 9.28 18.54
N SER A 226 -4.93 8.59 17.58
CA SER A 226 -4.40 8.42 16.22
C SER A 226 -4.18 9.74 15.46
N GLN A 227 -4.91 10.80 15.81
CA GLN A 227 -4.79 12.12 15.21
C GLN A 227 -3.51 12.85 15.63
N THR A 228 -3.11 12.71 16.89
CA THR A 228 -1.88 13.33 17.39
C THR A 228 -0.67 12.64 16.78
N SER A 229 -0.63 11.30 16.80
CA SER A 229 0.43 10.53 16.17
C SER A 229 0.47 10.71 14.65
N LEU A 230 -0.67 10.91 13.99
CA LEU A 230 -0.72 11.26 12.55
C LEU A 230 0.01 12.57 12.26
N ARG A 231 -0.26 13.60 13.07
CA ARG A 231 0.40 14.89 12.93
C ARG A 231 1.91 14.76 13.11
N GLU A 232 2.34 14.06 14.15
CA GLU A 232 3.78 13.85 14.41
C GLU A 232 4.45 13.04 13.29
N ALA A 233 3.81 11.97 12.83
CA ALA A 233 4.30 11.18 11.70
C ALA A 233 4.42 12.01 10.41
N TRP A 234 3.47 12.93 10.17
CA TRP A 234 3.52 13.83 9.02
C TRP A 234 4.67 14.83 9.12
N LEU A 235 4.83 15.50 10.27
CA LEU A 235 5.93 16.44 10.51
C LEU A 235 7.30 15.75 10.39
N TYR A 236 7.38 14.52 10.89
CA TYR A 236 8.59 13.73 10.80
C TYR A 236 8.90 13.32 9.35
N LEU A 237 7.90 12.86 8.59
CA LEU A 237 8.07 12.55 7.17
C LEU A 237 8.57 13.76 6.38
N VAL A 238 7.95 14.93 6.53
CA VAL A 238 8.40 16.15 5.82
C VAL A 238 9.86 16.47 6.18
N SER A 239 10.25 16.26 7.44
CA SER A 239 11.64 16.45 7.89
C SER A 239 12.60 15.46 7.24
N LEU A 240 12.22 14.18 7.12
CA LEU A 240 12.99 13.14 6.44
C LEU A 240 13.17 13.46 4.95
N LEU A 241 12.09 13.78 4.24
CA LEU A 241 12.12 14.09 2.81
C LEU A 241 12.96 15.34 2.51
N ARG A 242 12.98 16.32 3.43
CA ARG A 242 13.85 17.50 3.31
C ARG A 242 15.32 17.13 3.47
N ALA A 243 15.65 16.27 4.43
CA ALA A 243 17.02 15.89 4.73
C ALA A 243 17.62 14.94 3.69
N HIS A 244 16.78 14.18 2.99
CA HIS A 244 17.20 13.11 2.10
C HIS A 244 16.56 13.27 0.72
N PRO A 245 17.33 13.62 -0.33
CA PRO A 245 16.79 13.71 -1.69
C PRO A 245 16.38 12.33 -2.22
N ALA A 246 15.45 12.33 -3.18
CA ALA A 246 15.07 11.11 -3.89
C ALA A 246 16.21 10.63 -4.79
N ARG A 247 16.26 9.30 -4.97
CA ARG A 247 17.26 8.60 -5.79
C ARG A 247 17.05 8.75 -7.29
#